data_AF-A0A850GCK5-F1
#
_entry.id   AF-A0A850GCK5-F1
#
_cell.length_a   1.000
_cell.length_b   1.000
_cell.length_c   1.000
_cell.angle_alpha   90.00
_cell.angle_beta   90.00
_cell.angle_gamma   90.00
#
_symmetry.space_group_name_H-M   'P 1'
#
loop_
_entity.id
_entity.type
_entity.pdbx_description
1 polymer ?
#
loop_
_entity_poly.entity_id
_entity_poly.type
_entity_poly.pdbx_seq_one_letter_code
_entity_poly.pdbx_strand_id
1 'polypeptide(L)'
;MRSKSIVFLLLTALVWAPACKKNQEEETTKPEDDTWVPDESLEPEPAPQPVEPELSEEERLEKAKGYYVEAEGKAAEGDWEGALGLYEQAYQLVPGKHGFALKVGKAAEQVGDCEKAITYYEHFVTYAEKDKYEDDRKDAEASLAKLREDCG
;
A
#
# COMPACT_ATOMS: atom_id res chain seq x y z
N MET A 1 21.67 -35.91 49.78
CA MET A 1 22.52 -35.00 50.58
C MET A 1 22.96 -33.87 49.65
N ARG A 2 22.99 -32.58 50.00
CA ARG A 2 22.70 -31.87 51.27
C ARG A 2 21.74 -30.67 51.02
N SER A 3 20.97 -30.32 52.06
CA SER A 3 20.57 -28.95 52.52
C SER A 3 20.02 -27.93 51.50
N LYS A 4 18.77 -27.44 51.56
CA LYS A 4 18.11 -26.57 52.60
C LYS A 4 18.81 -25.20 52.78
N SER A 5 18.13 -24.04 52.88
CA SER A 5 16.67 -23.73 52.84
C SER A 5 16.37 -22.22 52.96
N ILE A 6 15.24 -21.74 52.38
CA ILE A 6 14.39 -20.61 52.87
C ILE A 6 15.05 -19.20 52.77
N VAL A 7 14.37 -18.07 52.44
CA VAL A 7 13.40 -17.24 53.20
C VAL A 7 12.43 -16.49 52.23
N PHE A 8 11.23 -16.16 52.72
CA PHE A 8 10.10 -15.51 52.03
C PHE A 8 9.88 -14.05 52.53
N LEU A 9 8.82 -13.38 52.05
CA LEU A 9 8.28 -12.05 52.43
C LEU A 9 8.91 -10.87 51.67
N LEU A 10 8.21 -9.96 50.95
CA LEU A 10 6.87 -9.30 50.99
C LEU A 10 6.81 -7.97 51.77
N LEU A 11 6.48 -6.89 51.04
CA LEU A 11 5.89 -5.60 51.49
C LEU A 11 6.80 -4.77 52.44
N THR A 12 6.77 -3.43 52.57
CA THR A 12 5.97 -2.29 52.04
C THR A 12 6.88 -1.02 52.10
N ALA A 13 6.54 0.26 51.81
CA ALA A 13 5.36 1.03 51.42
C ALA A 13 5.79 2.40 50.78
N LEU A 14 4.83 3.23 50.34
CA LEU A 14 5.02 4.65 50.01
C LEU A 14 5.43 5.51 51.23
N VAL A 15 6.20 6.59 51.00
CA VAL A 15 6.06 7.89 51.70
C VAL A 15 6.33 9.03 50.68
N TRP A 16 5.84 10.25 50.95
CA TRP A 16 5.75 11.39 50.01
C TRP A 16 6.18 12.73 50.67
N ALA A 17 6.35 13.78 49.86
CA ALA A 17 6.46 15.22 50.22
C ALA A 17 7.80 15.71 50.88
N PRO A 18 8.01 17.03 51.14
CA PRO A 18 7.39 18.23 50.54
C PRO A 18 8.33 19.45 50.23
N ALA A 19 7.96 20.25 49.22
CA ALA A 19 7.89 21.73 49.14
C ALA A 19 9.04 22.72 49.53
N CYS A 20 8.88 23.96 49.00
CA CYS A 20 9.61 25.24 49.24
C CYS A 20 10.96 25.43 48.50
N LYS A 21 11.36 26.65 48.09
CA LYS A 21 10.84 28.03 48.35
C LYS A 21 10.90 28.92 47.08
N LYS A 22 10.03 29.94 47.01
CA LYS A 22 9.93 30.98 45.95
C LYS A 22 11.20 31.87 45.80
N ASN A 23 11.39 32.41 44.58
CA ASN A 23 11.44 33.87 44.30
C ASN A 23 10.23 34.13 43.35
N GLN A 24 9.22 34.96 43.68
CA GLN A 24 9.16 36.43 43.59
C GLN A 24 9.34 36.93 42.14
N GLU A 25 8.35 37.57 41.50
CA GLU A 25 7.69 38.88 41.82
C GLU A 25 8.73 40.01 41.65
N GLU A 26 8.52 41.08 40.86
CA GLU A 26 7.31 41.61 40.21
C GLU A 26 7.69 42.65 39.12
N GLU A 27 7.09 42.62 37.93
CA GLU A 27 6.78 43.86 37.19
C GLU A 27 5.68 43.68 36.10
N THR A 28 4.99 44.79 35.87
CA THR A 28 3.85 45.10 34.97
C THR A 28 4.04 44.71 33.49
N THR A 29 3.03 44.53 32.62
CA THR A 29 1.64 45.04 32.53
C THR A 29 0.63 43.99 31.96
N LYS A 30 -0.66 44.38 31.80
CA LYS A 30 -1.77 43.58 31.23
C LYS A 30 -2.84 44.55 30.64
N PRO A 31 -3.62 44.22 29.58
CA PRO A 31 -3.38 43.35 28.42
C PRO A 31 -3.65 44.07 27.07
N GLU A 32 -3.36 43.42 25.94
CA GLU A 32 -4.21 43.56 24.74
C GLU A 32 -4.24 42.26 23.90
N ASP A 33 -5.13 42.26 22.90
CA ASP A 33 -5.72 41.10 22.21
C ASP A 33 -4.83 40.57 21.07
N ASP A 34 -3.99 39.57 21.36
CA ASP A 34 -3.45 38.67 20.35
C ASP A 34 -4.36 37.45 20.19
N THR A 35 -5.37 37.59 19.32
CA THR A 35 -6.24 36.50 18.90
C THR A 35 -5.41 35.33 18.35
N TRP A 36 -5.40 34.20 19.06
CA TRP A 36 -4.72 32.97 18.63
C TRP A 36 -5.41 32.40 17.39
N VAL A 37 -4.89 32.75 16.22
CA VAL A 37 -5.08 31.96 15.00
C VAL A 37 -4.12 30.76 15.11
N PRO A 38 -4.62 29.50 15.10
CA PRO A 38 -3.71 28.36 15.00
C PRO A 38 -2.98 28.42 13.67
N ASP A 39 -1.68 28.11 13.67
CA ASP A 39 -0.87 28.11 12.46
C ASP A 39 -1.28 26.94 11.54
N GLU A 40 -2.20 27.24 10.62
CA GLU A 40 -2.63 26.37 9.52
C GLU A 40 -1.66 26.48 8.32
N SER A 41 -0.38 26.80 8.59
CA SER A 41 0.66 27.00 7.57
C SER A 41 1.79 25.95 7.66
N LEU A 42 1.59 24.89 8.45
CA LEU A 42 2.48 23.74 8.60
C LEU A 42 1.81 22.40 8.25
N GLU A 43 0.81 22.42 7.35
CA GLU A 43 0.63 21.25 6.48
C GLU A 43 1.92 21.10 5.64
N PRO A 44 2.59 19.95 5.64
CA PRO A 44 3.77 19.77 4.80
C PRO A 44 3.31 19.71 3.35
N GLU A 45 3.59 20.76 2.58
CA GLU A 45 3.30 20.78 1.13
C GLU A 45 3.85 19.49 0.50
N PRO A 46 3.02 18.74 -0.26
CA PRO A 46 3.45 17.48 -0.85
C PRO A 46 4.62 17.78 -1.79
N ALA A 47 5.79 17.27 -1.42
CA ALA A 47 7.06 17.65 -2.06
C ALA A 47 6.94 17.57 -3.59
N PRO A 48 7.38 18.60 -4.34
CA PRO A 48 7.13 18.69 -5.77
C PRO A 48 7.71 17.47 -6.47
N GLN A 49 6.82 16.58 -6.92
CA GLN A 49 7.21 15.41 -7.68
C GLN A 49 7.90 15.90 -8.96
N PRO A 50 9.02 15.27 -9.39
CA PRO A 50 9.72 15.70 -10.57
C PRO A 50 8.79 15.64 -11.78
N VAL A 51 8.42 16.81 -12.31
CA VAL A 51 7.85 16.91 -13.65
C VAL A 51 8.92 16.59 -14.67
N GLU A 52 9.16 15.29 -14.84
CA GLU A 52 9.49 14.68 -16.12
C GLU A 52 8.49 15.19 -17.19
N PRO A 53 8.79 15.09 -18.50
CA PRO A 53 7.81 15.43 -19.54
C PRO A 53 6.66 14.42 -19.51
N GLU A 54 5.70 14.65 -18.61
CA GLU A 54 4.59 13.73 -18.36
C GLU A 54 3.74 13.61 -19.61
N LEU A 55 3.78 12.41 -20.20
CA LEU A 55 2.78 11.98 -21.17
C LEU A 55 1.39 12.20 -20.54
N SER A 56 0.52 12.90 -21.28
CA SER A 56 -0.84 13.17 -20.83
C SER A 56 -1.57 11.85 -20.51
N GLU A 57 -2.62 11.91 -19.70
CA GLU A 57 -3.38 10.71 -19.32
C GLU A 57 -3.92 9.97 -20.56
N GLU A 58 -4.24 10.70 -21.63
CA GLU A 58 -4.64 10.17 -22.93
C GLU A 58 -3.47 9.48 -23.66
N GLU A 59 -2.29 10.12 -23.76
CA GLU A 59 -1.11 9.49 -24.37
C GLU A 59 -0.64 8.25 -23.60
N ARG A 60 -0.70 8.27 -22.27
CA ARG A 60 -0.43 7.08 -21.43
C ARG A 60 -1.45 5.98 -21.69
N LEU A 61 -2.73 6.32 -21.86
CA LEU A 61 -3.79 5.37 -22.17
C LEU A 61 -3.65 4.77 -23.58
N GLU A 62 -3.36 5.56 -24.61
CA GLU A 62 -3.14 5.05 -25.97
C GLU A 62 -1.86 4.18 -26.04
N LYS A 63 -0.78 4.58 -25.36
CA LYS A 63 0.43 3.75 -25.28
C LYS A 63 0.18 2.44 -24.53
N ALA A 64 -0.62 2.46 -23.46
CA ALA A 64 -1.03 1.26 -22.72
C ALA A 64 -1.91 0.33 -23.56
N LYS A 65 -2.84 0.87 -24.36
CA LYS A 65 -3.61 0.10 -25.35
C LYS A 65 -2.70 -0.55 -26.41
N GLY A 66 -1.67 0.17 -26.86
CA GLY A 66 -0.66 -0.37 -27.78
C GLY A 66 0.03 -1.62 -27.23
N TYR A 67 0.59 -1.51 -26.02
CA TYR A 67 1.21 -2.65 -25.34
C TYR A 67 0.23 -3.79 -25.05
N TYR A 68 -1.02 -3.48 -24.66
CA TYR A 68 -2.07 -4.49 -24.48
C TYR A 68 -2.33 -5.27 -25.79
N VAL A 69 -2.49 -4.59 -26.94
CA VAL A 69 -2.76 -5.27 -28.22
C VAL A 69 -1.59 -6.13 -28.67
N GLU A 70 -0.35 -5.70 -28.46
CA GLU A 70 0.84 -6.51 -28.73
C GLU A 70 0.92 -7.74 -27.78
N ALA A 71 0.55 -7.56 -26.52
CA ALA A 71 0.48 -8.63 -25.52
C ALA A 71 -0.60 -9.68 -25.82
N GLU A 72 -1.80 -9.28 -26.27
CA GLU A 72 -2.83 -10.22 -26.74
C GLU A 72 -2.34 -11.03 -27.95
N GLY A 73 -1.58 -10.39 -28.85
CA GLY A 73 -0.95 -11.07 -30.00
C GLY A 73 0.03 -12.15 -29.55
N LYS A 74 0.97 -11.80 -28.66
CA LYS A 74 1.93 -12.75 -28.09
C LYS A 74 1.27 -13.89 -27.30
N ALA A 75 0.24 -13.57 -26.51
CA ALA A 75 -0.56 -14.56 -25.80
C ALA A 75 -1.26 -15.55 -26.76
N ALA A 76 -1.77 -15.06 -27.90
CA ALA A 76 -2.37 -15.91 -28.93
C ALA A 76 -1.34 -16.79 -29.69
N GLU A 77 -0.08 -16.35 -29.75
CA GLU A 77 1.06 -17.15 -30.25
C GLU A 77 1.62 -18.12 -29.20
N GLY A 78 1.23 -18.00 -27.93
CA GLY A 78 1.74 -18.78 -26.80
C GLY A 78 3.03 -18.23 -26.16
N ASP A 79 3.50 -17.05 -26.58
CA ASP A 79 4.62 -16.32 -25.98
C ASP A 79 4.15 -15.59 -24.72
N TRP A 80 3.92 -16.37 -23.65
CA TRP A 80 3.42 -15.85 -22.38
C TRP A 80 4.45 -14.99 -21.62
N GLU A 81 5.76 -15.26 -21.77
CA GLU A 81 6.82 -14.44 -21.19
C GLU A 81 6.84 -13.03 -21.83
N GLY A 82 6.82 -12.97 -23.16
CA GLY A 82 6.75 -11.70 -23.89
C GLY A 82 5.42 -10.98 -23.71
N ALA A 83 4.30 -11.70 -23.62
CA ALA A 83 3.00 -11.12 -23.30
C ALA A 83 2.97 -10.51 -21.89
N LEU A 84 3.51 -11.21 -20.88
CA LEU A 84 3.57 -10.75 -19.49
C LEU A 84 4.29 -9.39 -19.38
N GLY A 85 5.48 -9.27 -19.96
CA GLY A 85 6.26 -8.03 -19.93
C GLY A 85 5.58 -6.84 -20.62
N LEU A 86 4.68 -7.09 -21.57
CA LEU A 86 3.89 -6.04 -22.23
C LEU A 86 2.61 -5.69 -21.45
N TYR A 87 1.91 -6.67 -20.85
CA TYR A 87 0.80 -6.38 -19.92
C TYR A 87 1.28 -5.58 -18.70
N GLU A 88 2.49 -5.86 -18.19
CA GLU A 88 3.10 -5.06 -17.12
C GLU A 88 3.36 -3.61 -17.55
N GLN A 89 3.85 -3.38 -18.78
CA GLN A 89 4.03 -2.02 -19.32
C GLN A 89 2.68 -1.30 -19.53
N ALA A 90 1.63 -2.00 -19.96
CA ALA A 90 0.28 -1.45 -20.05
C ALA A 90 -0.26 -1.06 -18.66
N TYR A 91 -0.07 -1.92 -17.66
CA TYR A 91 -0.48 -1.66 -16.28
C TYR A 91 0.28 -0.49 -15.64
N GLN A 92 1.61 -0.42 -15.80
CA GLN A 92 2.46 0.65 -15.24
C GLN A 92 2.06 2.05 -15.75
N LEU A 93 1.63 2.16 -17.01
CA LEU A 93 1.17 3.43 -17.58
C LEU A 93 -0.18 3.91 -17.02
N VAL A 94 -1.11 2.98 -16.73
CA VAL A 94 -2.46 3.31 -16.24
C VAL A 94 -2.94 2.27 -15.19
N PRO A 95 -2.40 2.28 -13.96
CA PRO A 95 -2.71 1.25 -12.94
C PRO A 95 -4.18 1.24 -12.48
N GLY A 96 -4.88 2.37 -12.66
CA GLY A 96 -6.33 2.48 -12.45
C GLY A 96 -7.19 1.73 -13.50
N LYS A 97 -6.60 1.11 -14.53
CA LYS A 97 -7.30 0.16 -15.41
C LYS A 97 -7.07 -1.27 -14.91
N HIS A 98 -7.81 -1.67 -13.88
CA HIS A 98 -7.63 -2.96 -13.21
C HIS A 98 -7.76 -4.18 -14.16
N GLY A 99 -8.44 -4.06 -15.31
CA GLY A 99 -8.42 -5.08 -16.36
C GLY A 99 -7.02 -5.40 -16.92
N PHE A 100 -6.04 -4.50 -16.81
CA PHE A 100 -4.64 -4.81 -17.11
C PHE A 100 -3.99 -5.65 -16.00
N ALA A 101 -4.31 -5.41 -14.72
CA ALA A 101 -3.83 -6.24 -13.60
C ALA A 101 -4.30 -7.70 -13.75
N LEU A 102 -5.56 -7.91 -14.16
CA LEU A 102 -6.08 -9.24 -14.49
C LEU A 102 -5.25 -9.94 -15.58
N LYS A 103 -4.81 -9.22 -16.62
CA LYS A 103 -4.01 -9.79 -17.71
C LYS A 103 -2.57 -10.09 -17.28
N VAL A 104 -1.97 -9.27 -16.43
CA VAL A 104 -0.69 -9.60 -15.77
C VAL A 104 -0.85 -10.89 -14.93
N GLY A 105 -1.93 -11.00 -14.14
CA GLY A 105 -2.23 -12.23 -13.38
C GLY A 105 -2.40 -13.47 -14.26
N LYS A 106 -3.23 -13.37 -15.32
CA LYS A 106 -3.46 -14.45 -16.29
C LYS A 106 -2.17 -14.85 -17.03
N ALA A 107 -1.31 -13.91 -17.43
CA ALA A 107 -0.04 -14.23 -18.07
C ALA A 107 1.00 -14.81 -17.10
N ALA A 108 1.08 -14.30 -15.87
CA ALA A 108 1.95 -14.83 -14.82
C ALA A 108 1.60 -16.29 -14.47
N GLU A 109 0.29 -16.63 -14.39
CA GLU A 109 -0.17 -18.02 -14.21
C GLU A 109 0.30 -18.93 -15.35
N GLN A 110 0.31 -18.46 -16.61
CA GLN A 110 0.79 -19.26 -17.75
C GLN A 110 2.31 -19.43 -17.79
N VAL A 111 3.07 -18.46 -17.27
CA VAL A 111 4.54 -18.56 -17.11
C VAL A 111 4.93 -19.41 -15.88
N GLY A 112 4.02 -19.58 -14.92
CA GLY A 112 4.27 -20.29 -13.66
C GLY A 112 4.82 -19.41 -12.53
N ASP A 113 4.75 -18.07 -12.68
CA ASP A 113 5.11 -17.12 -11.63
C ASP A 113 3.93 -16.97 -10.65
N CYS A 114 3.83 -17.91 -9.71
CA CYS A 114 2.71 -17.95 -8.76
C CYS A 114 2.65 -16.70 -7.87
N GLU A 115 3.78 -16.16 -7.42
CA GLU A 115 3.82 -14.99 -6.53
C GLU A 115 3.25 -13.75 -7.23
N LYS A 116 3.66 -13.51 -8.49
CA LYS A 116 3.13 -12.43 -9.32
C LYS A 116 1.66 -12.68 -9.68
N ALA A 117 1.30 -13.91 -10.06
CA ALA A 117 -0.07 -14.26 -10.41
C ALA A 117 -1.04 -13.99 -9.25
N ILE A 118 -0.72 -14.49 -8.05
CA ILE A 118 -1.48 -14.24 -6.82
C ILE A 118 -1.58 -12.74 -6.54
N THR A 119 -0.46 -12.01 -6.53
CA THR A 119 -0.44 -10.56 -6.26
C THR A 119 -1.36 -9.77 -7.19
N TYR A 120 -1.32 -10.05 -8.50
CA TYR A 120 -2.09 -9.31 -9.49
C TYR A 120 -3.56 -9.73 -9.56
N TYR A 121 -3.89 -11.00 -9.33
CA TYR A 121 -5.27 -11.42 -9.15
C TYR A 121 -5.88 -10.85 -7.85
N GLU A 122 -5.15 -10.84 -6.72
CA GLU A 122 -5.60 -10.21 -5.47
C GLU A 122 -5.90 -8.73 -5.65
N HIS A 123 -5.00 -8.01 -6.33
CA HIS A 123 -5.22 -6.61 -6.68
C HIS A 123 -6.48 -6.42 -7.56
N PHE A 124 -6.68 -7.30 -8.55
CA PHE A 124 -7.86 -7.26 -9.40
C PHE A 124 -9.17 -7.48 -8.61
N VAL A 125 -9.28 -8.56 -7.83
CA VAL A 125 -10.50 -8.87 -7.08
C VAL A 125 -10.76 -7.88 -5.92
N THR A 126 -9.74 -7.14 -5.49
CA THR A 126 -9.89 -6.07 -4.49
C THR A 126 -10.45 -4.79 -5.11
N TYR A 127 -9.90 -4.33 -6.24
CA TYR A 127 -10.20 -2.99 -6.78
C TYR A 127 -11.10 -2.95 -8.03
N ALA A 128 -11.31 -4.06 -8.73
CA ALA A 128 -12.13 -4.07 -9.95
C ALA A 128 -13.63 -3.90 -9.66
N GLU A 129 -14.25 -2.98 -10.43
CA GLU A 129 -15.69 -2.69 -10.48
C GLU A 129 -16.51 -3.98 -10.59
N LYS A 130 -17.17 -4.41 -9.50
CA LYS A 130 -17.79 -5.74 -9.43
C LYS A 130 -18.80 -6.00 -10.55
N ASP A 131 -19.72 -5.08 -10.77
CA ASP A 131 -20.85 -5.25 -11.71
C ASP A 131 -20.40 -5.27 -13.19
N LYS A 132 -19.17 -4.83 -13.46
CA LYS A 132 -18.55 -4.77 -14.80
C LYS A 132 -17.62 -5.97 -15.07
N TYR A 133 -17.11 -6.59 -14.02
CA TYR A 133 -16.13 -7.67 -14.07
C TYR A 133 -16.62 -8.92 -13.30
N GLU A 134 -17.94 -9.15 -13.23
CA GLU A 134 -18.51 -10.16 -12.32
C GLU A 134 -17.96 -11.58 -12.59
N ASP A 135 -17.83 -11.96 -13.86
CA ASP A 135 -17.33 -13.28 -14.26
C ASP A 135 -15.79 -13.37 -14.21
N ASP A 136 -15.07 -12.37 -14.75
CA ASP A 136 -13.60 -12.29 -14.63
C ASP A 136 -13.12 -12.32 -13.16
N ARG A 137 -13.93 -11.79 -12.23
CA ARG A 137 -13.67 -11.89 -10.79
C ARG A 137 -13.86 -13.29 -10.25
N LYS A 138 -14.91 -14.02 -10.65
CA LYS A 138 -15.09 -15.43 -10.25
C LYS A 138 -13.94 -16.29 -10.75
N ASP A 139 -13.50 -16.07 -12.00
CA ASP A 139 -12.34 -16.73 -12.59
C ASP A 139 -11.05 -16.42 -11.80
N ALA A 140 -10.80 -15.15 -11.47
CA ALA A 140 -9.64 -14.75 -10.68
C ALA A 140 -9.69 -15.27 -9.23
N GLU A 141 -10.87 -15.28 -8.60
CA GLU A 141 -11.09 -15.86 -7.26
C GLU A 141 -10.87 -17.39 -7.28
N ALA A 142 -11.18 -18.09 -8.38
CA ALA A 142 -10.90 -19.51 -8.58
C ALA A 142 -9.41 -19.80 -8.87
N SER A 143 -8.76 -19.03 -9.76
CA SER A 143 -7.30 -19.12 -9.96
C SER A 143 -6.53 -18.83 -8.68
N LEU A 144 -6.97 -17.88 -7.86
CA LEU A 144 -6.37 -17.61 -6.54
C LEU A 144 -6.47 -18.78 -5.57
N ALA A 145 -7.61 -19.47 -5.52
CA ALA A 145 -7.75 -20.67 -4.70
C ALA A 145 -6.76 -21.76 -5.15
N LYS A 146 -6.73 -22.06 -6.45
CA LYS A 146 -5.83 -23.04 -7.06
C LYS A 146 -4.35 -22.69 -6.86
N LEU A 147 -3.92 -21.46 -7.15
CA LEU A 147 -2.52 -21.04 -7.02
C LEU A 147 -2.00 -21.11 -5.58
N ARG A 148 -2.87 -20.89 -4.58
CA ARG A 148 -2.53 -21.05 -3.16
C ARG A 148 -2.48 -22.51 -2.69
N GLU A 149 -3.05 -23.44 -3.46
CA GLU A 149 -2.94 -24.90 -3.22
C GLU A 149 -1.76 -25.51 -4.00
N ASP A 150 -1.54 -25.09 -5.25
CA ASP A 150 -0.48 -25.60 -6.14
C ASP A 150 0.93 -25.07 -5.77
N CYS A 151 1.03 -23.87 -5.17
CA CYS A 151 2.31 -23.17 -4.93
C CYS A 151 2.59 -22.83 -3.45
N GLY A 152 1.92 -23.50 -2.49
CA GLY A 152 2.01 -23.26 -1.03
C GLY A 152 2.75 -24.35 -0.23
#